data_AF-A0AAW2U3Z7-F1
#
_entry.id   AF-A0AAW2U3Z7-F1
#
_cell.length_a   1.000
_cell.length_b   1.000
_cell.length_c   1.000
_cell.angle_alpha   90.00
_cell.angle_beta   90.00
_cell.angle_gamma   90.00
#
_symmetry.space_group_name_H-M   'P 1'
#
loop_
_entity.id
_entity.type
_entity.pdbx_description
1 polymer ?
#
loop_
_entity_poly.entity_id
_entity_poly.type
_entity_poly.pdbx_seq_one_letter_code
_entity_poly.pdbx_strand_id
1 'polypeptide(L)'
;FINPLVYGDYPRTMQSLVGNRLPKFTKEQSAMLKGSFDYLGLNYYTGNYAAHILSRSGNISSTTDNMVRLSTEIKGVPIGKPTGVSIFFVYPKGLHDLLIYTKERYNNPTIYITEN
;
A
#
# COMPACT_ATOMS: atom_id res chain seq x y z
N PHE A 1 2.42 -3.04 5.16
CA PHE A 1 3.48 -3.78 5.87
C PHE A 1 4.59 -2.91 6.45
N ILE A 2 5.02 -1.84 5.77
CA ILE A 2 6.12 -0.98 6.25
C ILE A 2 5.88 -0.30 7.62
N ASN A 3 4.64 0.06 7.96
CA ASN A 3 4.38 0.84 9.18
C ASN A 3 4.76 0.10 10.48
N PRO A 4 4.41 -1.19 10.68
CA PRO A 4 4.95 -1.98 11.78
C PRO A 4 6.48 -2.04 11.83
N LEU A 5 7.15 -2.15 10.68
CA LEU A 5 8.61 -2.21 10.63
C LEU A 5 9.27 -0.90 11.07
N VAL A 6 8.64 0.25 10.82
CA VAL A 6 9.21 1.56 11.16
C VAL A 6 8.77 2.05 12.55
N TYR A 7 7.52 1.77 12.91
CA TYR A 7 6.88 2.36 14.10
C TYR A 7 6.41 1.34 15.14
N GLY A 8 6.51 0.04 14.86
CA GLY A 8 6.10 -1.03 15.79
C GLY A 8 4.59 -1.28 15.85
N ASP A 9 3.79 -0.64 14.98
CA ASP A 9 2.33 -0.82 14.97
C ASP A 9 1.73 -0.61 13.57
N TYR A 10 0.50 -1.05 13.37
CA TYR A 10 -0.28 -0.85 12.16
C TYR A 10 -0.66 0.63 11.93
N PRO A 11 -0.90 1.08 10.69
CA PRO A 11 -1.40 2.43 10.43
C PRO A 11 -2.74 2.68 11.14
N ARG A 12 -2.94 3.89 11.69
CA ARG A 12 -4.20 4.27 12.39
C ARG A 12 -5.45 4.04 11.54
N THR A 13 -5.37 4.31 10.24
CA THR A 13 -6.48 4.08 9.29
C THR A 13 -6.88 2.60 9.26
N MET A 14 -5.90 1.68 9.25
CA MET A 14 -6.18 0.25 9.27
C MET A 14 -6.75 -0.21 10.61
N GLN A 15 -6.24 0.31 11.73
CA GLN A 15 -6.79 0.02 13.06
C GLN A 15 -8.27 0.45 13.15
N SER A 16 -8.60 1.62 12.62
CA SER A 16 -9.98 2.15 12.61
C SER A 16 -10.91 1.38 11.67
N LEU A 17 -10.46 1.03 10.46
CA LEU A 17 -11.30 0.39 9.45
C LEU A 17 -11.51 -1.11 9.68
N VAL A 18 -10.47 -1.81 10.16
CA VAL A 18 -10.51 -3.26 10.38
C VAL A 18 -11.05 -3.61 11.77
N GLY A 19 -10.76 -2.77 12.77
CA GLY A 19 -11.23 -2.94 14.14
C GLY A 19 -10.76 -4.24 14.77
N ASN A 20 -11.67 -4.96 15.44
CA ASN A 20 -11.34 -6.14 16.24
C ASN A 20 -10.79 -7.34 15.45
N ARG A 21 -10.93 -7.35 14.11
CA ARG A 21 -10.32 -8.38 13.26
C ARG A 21 -8.81 -8.18 13.09
N LEU A 22 -8.29 -7.00 13.40
CA LEU A 22 -6.87 -6.70 13.34
C LEU A 22 -6.22 -7.15 14.66
N PRO A 23 -5.28 -8.11 14.63
CA PRO A 23 -4.53 -8.49 15.82
C PRO A 23 -3.79 -7.28 16.39
N LYS A 24 -3.54 -7.29 17.70
CA LYS A 24 -2.72 -6.27 18.36
C LYS A 24 -1.37 -6.87 18.70
N PHE A 25 -0.31 -6.12 18.45
CA PHE A 25 1.01 -6.49 18.93
C PHE A 25 1.08 -6.33 20.45
N THR A 26 1.73 -7.27 21.13
CA THR A 26 2.19 -7.02 22.50
C THR A 26 3.32 -5.98 22.48
N LYS A 27 3.70 -5.46 23.65
CA LYS A 27 4.82 -4.50 23.73
C LYS A 27 6.12 -5.12 23.22
N GLU A 28 6.33 -6.39 23.53
CA GLU A 28 7.51 -7.16 23.13
C GLU A 28 7.53 -7.35 21.62
N GLN A 29 6.40 -7.75 21.02
CA GLN A 29 6.29 -7.89 19.56
C GLN A 29 6.48 -6.56 18.83
N SER A 30 5.89 -5.48 19.35
CA SER A 30 6.05 -4.14 18.79
C SER A 30 7.51 -3.69 18.80
N ALA A 31 8.21 -3.93 19.92
CA ALA A 31 9.65 -3.66 20.03
C ALA A 31 10.50 -4.51 19.09
N MET A 32 10.16 -5.80 18.93
CA MET A 32 10.88 -6.70 18.00
C MET A 32 10.73 -6.29 16.53
N LEU A 33 9.58 -5.74 16.13
CA LEU A 33 9.33 -5.32 14.74
C LEU A 33 9.98 -3.99 14.39
N LYS A 34 10.10 -3.09 15.35
CA LYS A 34 10.58 -1.73 15.08
C LYS A 34 12.06 -1.76 14.69
N GLY A 35 12.36 -1.33 13.47
CA GLY A 35 13.69 -1.33 12.89
C GLY A 35 14.17 -2.72 12.44
N SER A 36 13.28 -3.72 12.31
CA SER A 36 13.67 -5.09 11.97
C SER A 36 13.95 -5.31 10.48
N PHE A 37 14.59 -4.34 9.82
CA PHE A 37 14.96 -4.39 8.40
C PHE A 37 16.17 -3.49 8.12
N ASP A 38 17.07 -3.93 7.24
CA ASP A 38 18.24 -3.15 6.82
C ASP A 38 17.96 -2.34 5.54
N TYR A 39 17.08 -2.86 4.68
CA TYR A 39 16.65 -2.24 3.43
C TYR A 39 15.24 -2.71 3.04
N LEU A 40 14.62 -2.03 2.07
CA LEU A 40 13.32 -2.40 1.52
C LEU A 40 13.45 -2.87 0.07
N GLY A 41 12.94 -4.07 -0.20
CA GLY A 41 12.64 -4.50 -1.57
C GLY A 41 11.29 -3.95 -2.02
N LEU A 42 11.26 -3.29 -3.18
CA LEU A 42 10.05 -2.74 -3.78
C LEU A 42 9.78 -3.39 -5.14
N ASN A 43 8.61 -4.03 -5.25
CA ASN A 43 8.09 -4.54 -6.52
C ASN A 43 7.03 -3.55 -7.03
N TYR A 44 7.25 -2.95 -8.19
CA TYR A 44 6.34 -1.95 -8.75
C TYR A 44 6.04 -2.23 -10.22
N TYR A 45 4.76 -2.41 -10.55
CA TYR A 45 4.35 -2.75 -11.92
C TYR A 45 3.42 -1.73 -12.58
N THR A 46 2.55 -1.08 -11.81
CA THR A 46 1.49 -0.23 -12.36
C THR A 46 0.95 0.77 -11.34
N GLY A 47 0.24 1.79 -11.82
CA GLY A 47 -0.64 2.64 -11.02
C GLY A 47 -2.11 2.25 -11.17
N ASN A 48 -2.95 2.71 -10.25
CA ASN A 48 -4.41 2.66 -10.36
C ASN A 48 -4.99 4.00 -9.92
N TYR A 49 -6.13 4.38 -10.49
CA TYR A 49 -7.00 5.35 -9.85
C TYR A 49 -7.68 4.74 -8.62
N ALA A 50 -7.91 5.56 -7.60
CA ALA A 50 -8.60 5.17 -6.38
C ALA A 50 -9.82 6.09 -6.16
N ALA A 51 -10.97 5.49 -5.87
CA ALA A 51 -12.19 6.20 -5.50
C ALA A 51 -12.73 5.66 -4.17
N HIS A 52 -13.18 6.56 -3.29
CA HIS A 52 -13.80 6.20 -2.02
C HIS A 52 -15.16 5.52 -2.25
N ILE A 53 -15.46 4.48 -1.46
CA ILE A 53 -16.80 3.85 -1.44
C ILE A 53 -17.55 4.26 -0.18
N LEU A 54 -18.80 4.68 -0.33
CA LEU A 54 -19.63 5.18 0.79
C LEU A 54 -20.17 4.05 1.68
N SER A 55 -20.31 2.84 1.13
CA SER A 55 -20.77 1.67 1.86
C SER A 55 -20.04 0.42 1.40
N ARG A 56 -19.88 -0.53 2.31
CA ARG A 56 -19.36 -1.87 1.97
C ARG A 56 -20.52 -2.69 1.43
N SER A 57 -20.42 -3.14 0.18
CA SER A 57 -21.33 -4.13 -0.40
C SER A 57 -20.67 -5.51 -0.35
N GLY A 58 -21.38 -6.51 0.16
CA GLY A 58 -20.89 -7.89 0.24
C GLY A 58 -20.12 -8.21 1.54
N ASN A 59 -19.41 -9.33 1.52
CA ASN A 59 -18.73 -9.86 2.70
C ASN A 59 -17.49 -9.02 3.07
N ILE A 60 -17.31 -8.79 4.37
CA ILE A 60 -16.13 -8.13 4.91
C ILE A 60 -14.92 -9.03 4.71
N SER A 61 -13.85 -8.47 4.15
CA SER A 61 -12.58 -9.16 3.89
C SER A 61 -11.42 -8.17 3.92
N SER A 62 -10.20 -8.68 3.93
CA SER A 62 -8.99 -7.85 3.82
C SER A 62 -8.97 -6.99 2.55
N THR A 63 -9.65 -7.40 1.48
CA THR A 63 -9.71 -6.67 0.21
C THR A 63 -10.76 -5.57 0.20
N THR A 64 -11.78 -5.62 1.07
CA THR A 64 -12.86 -4.62 1.15
C THR A 64 -12.69 -3.64 2.32
N ASP A 65 -11.75 -3.92 3.24
CA ASP A 65 -11.52 -3.11 4.44
C ASP A 65 -11.07 -1.68 4.16
N ASN A 66 -10.32 -1.47 3.07
CA ASN A 66 -9.74 -0.18 2.71
C ASN A 66 -10.78 0.86 2.23
N MET A 67 -12.04 0.47 1.98
CA MET A 67 -13.10 1.35 1.46
C MET A 67 -12.73 2.06 0.15
N VAL A 68 -11.97 1.39 -0.72
CA VAL A 68 -11.51 1.94 -2.00
C VAL A 68 -11.92 1.04 -3.15
N ARG A 69 -12.45 1.66 -4.21
CA ARG A 69 -12.56 1.04 -5.53
C ARG A 69 -11.38 1.46 -6.38
N LEU A 70 -10.61 0.48 -6.84
CA LEU A 70 -9.50 0.69 -7.77
C LEU A 70 -9.99 0.57 -9.21
N SER A 71 -9.40 1.34 -10.11
CA SER A 71 -9.66 1.26 -11.54
C SER A 71 -8.41 1.64 -12.33
N THR A 72 -8.19 0.99 -13.46
CA THR A 72 -7.14 1.37 -14.42
C THR A 72 -7.59 2.50 -15.35
N GLU A 73 -8.88 2.84 -15.34
CA GLU A 73 -9.48 3.88 -16.19
C GLU A 73 -10.55 4.68 -15.45
N ILE A 74 -10.64 5.98 -15.72
CA ILE A 74 -11.76 6.83 -15.32
C ILE A 74 -12.28 7.58 -16.54
N LYS A 75 -13.58 7.43 -16.85
CA LYS A 75 -14.26 8.15 -17.93
C LYS A 75 -13.55 8.03 -19.29
N GLY A 76 -13.09 6.83 -19.66
CA GLY A 76 -12.36 6.60 -20.91
C GLY A 76 -10.89 7.00 -20.88
N VAL A 77 -10.38 7.52 -19.76
CA VAL A 77 -8.98 7.92 -19.61
C VAL A 77 -8.22 6.84 -18.82
N PRO A 78 -7.36 6.04 -19.47
CA PRO A 78 -6.55 5.05 -18.77
C PRO A 78 -5.46 5.75 -17.97
N ILE A 79 -5.04 5.14 -16.86
CA ILE A 79 -3.98 5.66 -15.99
C ILE A 79 -2.64 5.77 -16.72
N GLY A 80 -2.42 4.93 -17.74
CA GLY A 80 -1.21 4.89 -18.54
C GLY A 80 -1.40 4.12 -19.85
N LYS A 81 -0.30 3.77 -20.52
CA LYS A 81 -0.37 2.92 -21.73
C LYS A 81 -0.52 1.45 -21.33
N PRO A 82 -1.39 0.65 -21.96
CA PRO A 82 -1.52 -0.76 -21.66
C PRO A 82 -0.24 -1.53 -22.03
N THR A 83 -0.02 -2.67 -21.37
CA THR A 83 1.05 -3.63 -21.68
C THR A 83 0.47 -4.92 -22.27
N GLY A 84 1.30 -5.94 -22.50
CA GLY A 84 0.83 -7.29 -22.87
C GLY A 84 0.07 -8.01 -21.74
N VAL A 85 0.10 -7.49 -20.51
CA VAL A 85 -0.65 -8.01 -19.36
C VAL A 85 -1.80 -7.05 -19.06
N SER A 86 -3.03 -7.56 -19.07
CA SER A 86 -4.26 -6.75 -19.02
C SER A 86 -4.40 -5.85 -17.78
N ILE A 87 -3.76 -6.21 -16.67
CA ILE A 87 -3.79 -5.45 -15.41
C ILE A 87 -2.65 -4.45 -15.27
N PHE A 88 -1.66 -4.44 -16.17
CA PHE A 88 -0.48 -3.58 -16.07
C PHE A 88 -0.50 -2.46 -17.10
N PHE A 89 -0.32 -1.24 -16.60
CA PHE A 89 -0.26 -0.01 -17.36
C PHE A 89 1.06 0.72 -17.05
N VAL A 90 1.71 1.21 -18.10
CA VAL A 90 2.95 1.97 -18.00
C VAL A 90 2.67 3.32 -17.34
N TYR A 91 3.05 3.45 -16.06
CA TYR A 91 2.84 4.66 -15.25
C TYR A 91 4.05 4.98 -14.35
N PRO A 92 5.20 5.36 -14.92
CA PRO A 92 6.45 5.55 -14.17
C PRO A 92 6.38 6.67 -13.11
N LYS A 93 5.49 7.65 -13.29
CA LYS A 93 5.24 8.69 -12.28
C LYS A 93 4.82 8.07 -10.93
N GLY A 94 4.05 6.98 -10.95
CA GLY A 94 3.62 6.31 -9.72
C GLY A 94 4.78 5.70 -8.92
N LEU A 95 5.81 5.18 -9.59
CA LEU A 95 7.03 4.71 -8.91
C LEU A 95 7.75 5.87 -8.23
N HIS A 96 7.96 6.97 -8.96
CA HIS A 96 8.59 8.17 -8.42
C HIS A 96 7.83 8.68 -7.18
N ASP A 97 6.52 8.84 -7.29
CA ASP A 97 5.69 9.34 -6.18
C ASP A 97 5.73 8.40 -4.97
N LEU A 98 5.78 7.07 -5.18
CA LEU A 98 5.89 6.08 -4.11
C LEU A 98 7.25 6.15 -3.40
N LEU A 99 8.34 6.38 -4.14
CA LEU A 99 9.67 6.56 -3.57
C LEU A 99 9.75 7.84 -2.73
N ILE A 100 9.20 8.96 -3.24
CA ILE A 100 9.12 10.22 -2.47
C ILE A 100 8.25 10.04 -1.21
N TYR A 101 7.08 9.42 -1.34
CA TYR A 101 6.23 9.13 -0.19
C TYR A 101 6.95 8.29 0.86
N THR A 102 7.70 7.27 0.42
CA THR A 102 8.44 6.40 1.33
C THR A 102 9.56 7.16 2.03
N LYS A 103 10.29 7.98 1.29
CA LYS A 103 11.31 8.88 1.81
C LYS A 103 10.79 9.78 2.92
N GLU A 104 9.68 10.48 2.66
CA GLU A 104 9.11 11.47 3.58
C GLU A 104 8.43 10.85 4.80
N ARG A 105 7.85 9.65 4.66
CA ARG A 105 7.02 9.05 5.73
C ARG A 105 7.69 7.96 6.53
N TYR A 106 8.81 7.40 6.05
CA TYR A 106 9.43 6.21 6.63
C TYR A 106 10.93 6.33 6.85
N ASN A 107 11.41 7.55 7.14
CA ASN A 107 12.81 7.85 7.46
C ASN A 107 13.81 7.54 6.33
N ASN A 108 13.36 7.65 5.07
CA ASN A 108 14.23 7.48 3.89
C ASN A 108 15.14 6.24 3.95
N PRO A 109 14.56 5.03 4.06
CA PRO A 109 15.35 3.82 4.13
C PRO A 109 16.06 3.55 2.80
N THR A 110 17.08 2.69 2.82
CA THR A 110 17.65 2.13 1.59
C THR A 110 16.59 1.30 0.88
N ILE A 111 16.37 1.57 -0.41
CA ILE A 111 15.36 0.87 -1.24
C ILE A 111 16.05 0.26 -2.45
N TYR A 112 15.71 -0.98 -2.76
CA TYR A 112 16.04 -1.66 -4.01
C TYR A 112 14.74 -1.95 -4.76
N ILE A 113 14.72 -1.63 -6.06
CA ILE A 113 13.63 -2.10 -6.93
C ILE A 113 13.95 -3.56 -7.27
N THR A 114 13.17 -4.48 -6.69
CA THR A 114 13.40 -5.92 -6.81
C THR A 114 12.63 -6.53 -7.98
N GLU A 115 11.54 -5.89 -8.42
CA GLU A 115 10.80 -6.22 -9.65
C GLU A 115 10.21 -4.93 -10.26
N ASN A 116 10.15 -4.84 -11.60
CA ASN A 116 9.54 -3.73 -12.32
C ASN A 116 8.87 -4.12 -13.64
#